data_AF-A0A843DT31-F1
#
_entry.id   AF-A0A843DT31-F1
#
_cell.length_a   1.000
_cell.length_b   1.000
_cell.length_c   1.000
_cell.angle_alpha   90.00
_cell.angle_beta   90.00
_cell.angle_gamma   90.00
#
_symmetry.space_group_name_H-M   'P 1'
#
loop_
_entity.id
_entity.type
_entity.pdbx_description
1 polymer ?
#
loop_
_entity_poly.entity_id
_entity_poly.type
_entity_poly.pdbx_seq_one_letter_code
_entity_poly.pdbx_strand_id
1 'polypeptide(L)'
;SGIRQSDGMPLMDDKGRITSHLSGLLFRTANLVEKNITPVYVFDGKPPAFKMETLEMRRQVRENAAAEYERAVKEGDSESARKYAMASSKVDAYVKDSAKELLTALGIPWIQAPSEGEAQSAFMTQRGDVTYAVSQDYDSLLFGCETLVRNVTISGKRRIRGKVISVYPERLVLADTLAKLELTREELVQAALLIGTDYNSGVSGVGPKTALKIVRAGNFAERIVEAENSAEPEELVQYFLHPEVTEDYEIVSRSPDRDKVMEILCEEHGFTRERVDAGLERLGAKKGQATLDAWF
;
A
#
# COMPACT_ATOMS: atom_id res chain seq x y z
N SER A 1 6.26 17.98 -3.88
CA SER A 1 5.08 17.74 -3.04
C SER A 1 5.48 17.26 -1.66
N GLY A 2 5.44 18.14 -0.66
CA GLY A 2 5.55 17.72 0.74
C GLY A 2 4.21 17.18 1.20
N ILE A 3 4.15 15.90 1.58
CA ILE A 3 2.97 15.25 2.17
C ILE A 3 2.86 15.58 3.69
N ARG A 4 3.75 16.47 4.16
CA ARG A 4 3.93 16.88 5.56
C ARG A 4 4.12 18.39 5.63
N GLN A 5 3.70 18.99 6.73
CA GLN A 5 4.01 20.38 7.09
C GLN A 5 5.52 20.57 7.29
N SER A 6 5.98 21.82 7.36
CA SER A 6 7.41 22.16 7.52
C SER A 6 8.04 21.59 8.80
N ASP A 7 7.22 21.27 9.80
CA ASP A 7 7.59 20.65 11.07
C ASP A 7 7.56 19.10 11.03
N GLY A 8 7.18 18.50 9.90
CA GLY A 8 7.06 17.05 9.72
C GLY A 8 5.71 16.45 10.10
N MET A 9 4.72 17.22 10.56
CA MET A 9 3.37 16.72 10.84
C MET A 9 2.61 16.38 9.55
N PRO A 10 1.63 15.45 9.58
CA PRO A 10 0.69 15.26 8.46
C PRO A 10 -0.01 16.58 8.10
N LEU A 11 -0.38 16.73 6.83
CA LEU A 11 -1.29 17.80 6.42
C LEU A 11 -2.66 17.54 7.06
N MET A 12 -3.27 18.59 7.60
CA MET A 12 -4.58 18.54 8.25
C MET A 12 -5.45 19.68 7.74
N ASP A 13 -6.77 19.48 7.77
CA ASP A 13 -7.74 20.55 7.54
C ASP A 13 -7.99 21.39 8.81
N ASP A 14 -8.90 22.37 8.69
CA ASP A 14 -9.36 23.25 9.77
C ASP A 14 -10.05 22.50 10.93
N LYS A 15 -10.56 21.30 10.67
CA LYS A 15 -11.18 20.39 11.65
C LYS A 15 -10.17 19.40 12.26
N GLY A 16 -8.89 19.49 11.92
CA GLY A 16 -7.84 18.61 12.42
C GLY A 16 -7.83 17.20 11.80
N ARG A 17 -8.60 16.96 10.73
CA ARG A 17 -8.59 15.69 10.00
C ARG A 17 -7.36 15.63 9.11
N ILE A 18 -6.72 14.47 9.03
CA ILE A 18 -5.57 14.26 8.13
C ILE A 18 -6.04 14.35 6.67
N THR A 19 -5.32 15.11 5.84
CA THR A 19 -5.60 15.31 4.41
C THR A 19 -4.42 14.95 3.50
N SER A 20 -3.31 14.51 4.08
CA SER A 20 -2.11 14.07 3.38
C SER A 20 -2.39 13.02 2.30
N HIS A 21 -3.31 12.08 2.55
CA HIS A 21 -3.68 11.03 1.60
C HIS A 21 -4.43 11.60 0.40
N LEU A 22 -5.39 12.52 0.60
CA LEU A 22 -6.13 13.18 -0.49
C LEU A 22 -5.21 13.98 -1.41
N SER A 23 -4.31 14.77 -0.81
CA SER A 23 -3.30 15.48 -1.60
C SER A 23 -2.38 14.51 -2.34
N GLY A 24 -1.96 13.44 -1.68
CA GLY A 24 -1.11 12.42 -2.29
C GLY A 24 -1.80 11.79 -3.50
N LEU A 25 -3.07 11.43 -3.34
CA LEU A 25 -3.89 10.77 -4.34
C LEU A 25 -4.07 11.65 -5.57
N LEU A 26 -4.55 12.90 -5.42
CA LEU A 26 -4.73 13.82 -6.54
C LEU A 26 -3.44 13.97 -7.37
N PHE A 27 -2.34 14.37 -6.73
CA PHE A 27 -1.13 14.71 -7.47
C PHE A 27 -0.38 13.49 -7.99
N ARG A 28 -0.38 12.36 -7.27
CA ARG A 28 0.28 11.14 -7.75
C ARG A 28 -0.49 10.54 -8.91
N THR A 29 -1.81 10.46 -8.82
CA THR A 29 -2.65 10.02 -9.95
C THR A 29 -2.46 10.94 -11.15
N ALA A 30 -2.48 12.26 -10.95
CA ALA A 30 -2.22 13.21 -12.03
C ALA A 30 -0.85 12.98 -12.70
N ASN A 31 0.21 12.76 -11.90
CA ASN A 31 1.54 12.45 -12.45
C ASN A 31 1.54 11.16 -13.28
N LEU A 32 0.81 10.12 -12.86
CA LEU A 32 0.72 8.84 -13.57
C LEU A 32 -0.01 9.02 -14.90
N VAL A 33 -1.16 9.68 -14.88
CA VAL A 33 -2.01 9.92 -16.05
C VAL A 33 -1.31 10.82 -17.07
N GLU A 34 -0.62 11.87 -16.63
CA GLU A 34 0.21 12.74 -17.49
C GLU A 34 1.30 11.96 -18.23
N LYS A 35 1.71 10.83 -17.66
CA LYS A 35 2.69 9.89 -18.25
C LYS A 35 2.01 8.68 -18.92
N ASN A 36 0.72 8.79 -19.24
CA ASN A 36 -0.14 7.79 -19.89
C ASN A 36 -0.16 6.42 -19.21
N ILE A 37 0.05 6.42 -17.90
CA ILE A 37 -0.21 5.28 -17.05
C ILE A 37 -1.69 5.37 -16.66
N THR A 38 -2.43 4.28 -16.83
CA THR A 38 -3.82 4.20 -16.37
C THR A 38 -3.81 3.56 -14.98
N PRO A 39 -3.92 4.34 -13.89
CA PRO A 39 -3.91 3.78 -12.55
C PRO A 39 -5.24 3.09 -12.24
N VAL A 40 -5.16 1.95 -11.56
CA VAL A 40 -6.28 1.28 -10.91
C VAL A 40 -5.88 1.10 -9.46
N TYR A 41 -6.73 1.56 -8.54
CA TYR A 41 -6.48 1.42 -7.11
C TYR A 41 -7.15 0.17 -6.58
N VAL A 42 -6.47 -0.60 -5.73
CA VAL A 42 -7.05 -1.77 -5.08
C VAL A 42 -7.05 -1.52 -3.57
N PHE A 43 -8.21 -1.66 -2.94
CA PHE A 43 -8.38 -1.50 -1.51
C PHE A 43 -8.56 -2.87 -0.86
N ASP A 44 -7.91 -3.08 0.30
CA ASP A 44 -8.07 -4.29 1.10
C ASP A 44 -9.52 -4.45 1.56
N GLY A 45 -9.97 -5.70 1.57
CA GLY A 45 -11.24 -6.16 2.09
C GLY A 45 -11.11 -6.71 3.51
N LYS A 46 -11.74 -7.85 3.76
CA LYS A 46 -11.71 -8.48 5.08
C LYS A 46 -10.39 -9.25 5.22
N PRO A 47 -9.62 -8.99 6.28
CA PRO A 47 -8.39 -9.74 6.55
C PRO A 47 -8.71 -11.22 6.82
N PRO A 48 -7.79 -12.15 6.50
CA PRO A 48 -7.99 -13.57 6.77
C PRO A 48 -8.09 -13.84 8.28
N ALA A 49 -8.70 -14.96 8.66
CA ALA A 49 -9.04 -15.27 10.04
C ALA A 49 -7.82 -15.25 10.98
N PHE A 50 -6.70 -15.82 10.55
CA PHE A 50 -5.45 -15.86 11.31
C PHE A 50 -4.76 -14.49 11.44
N LYS A 51 -5.14 -13.49 10.63
CA LYS A 51 -4.69 -12.09 10.79
C LYS A 51 -5.57 -11.31 11.77
N MET A 52 -6.73 -11.84 12.15
CA MET A 52 -7.67 -11.15 13.06
C MET A 52 -7.07 -10.97 14.45
N GLU A 53 -6.33 -11.94 14.99
CA GLU A 53 -5.74 -11.82 16.33
C GLU A 53 -4.65 -10.72 16.39
N THR A 54 -3.76 -10.67 15.39
CA THR A 54 -2.78 -9.59 15.25
C THR A 54 -3.45 -8.23 15.05
N LEU A 55 -4.56 -8.18 14.30
CA LEU A 55 -5.33 -6.96 14.11
C LEU A 55 -6.09 -6.54 15.36
N GLU A 56 -6.63 -7.48 16.13
CA GLU A 56 -7.29 -7.20 17.42
C GLU A 56 -6.27 -6.71 18.43
N MET A 57 -5.04 -7.26 18.46
CA MET A 57 -3.94 -6.69 19.23
C MET A 57 -3.59 -5.27 18.78
N ARG A 58 -3.45 -5.02 17.46
CA ARG A 58 -3.24 -3.66 16.92
C ARG A 58 -4.40 -2.73 17.28
N ARG A 59 -5.64 -3.21 17.27
CA ARG A 59 -6.84 -2.48 17.65
C ARG A 59 -6.85 -2.17 19.14
N GLN A 60 -6.52 -3.12 20.00
CA GLN A 60 -6.40 -2.91 21.44
C GLN A 60 -5.32 -1.87 21.75
N VAL A 61 -4.18 -1.93 21.06
CA VAL A 61 -3.12 -0.90 21.17
C VAL A 61 -3.65 0.48 20.75
N ARG A 62 -4.44 0.56 19.66
CA ARG A 62 -5.07 1.82 19.23
C ARG A 62 -6.11 2.31 20.24
N GLU A 63 -6.97 1.45 20.76
CA GLU A 63 -7.99 1.79 21.76
C GLU A 63 -7.35 2.24 23.08
N ASN A 64 -6.30 1.55 23.52
CA ASN A 64 -5.51 1.95 24.68
C ASN A 64 -4.82 3.30 24.45
N ALA A 65 -4.23 3.51 23.26
CA ALA A 65 -3.68 4.81 22.88
C ALA A 65 -4.76 5.90 22.80
N ALA A 66 -6.01 5.58 22.43
CA ALA A 66 -7.11 6.54 22.41
C ALA A 66 -7.50 6.97 23.83
N ALA A 67 -7.56 6.02 24.76
CA ALA A 67 -7.82 6.30 26.17
C ALA A 67 -6.68 7.13 26.80
N GLU A 68 -5.43 6.78 26.52
CA GLU A 68 -4.26 7.52 26.99
C GLU A 68 -4.16 8.93 26.37
N TYR A 69 -4.59 9.09 25.12
CA TYR A 69 -4.74 10.41 24.50
C TYR A 69 -5.75 11.27 25.25
N GLU A 70 -6.95 10.73 25.52
CA GLU A 70 -7.99 11.47 26.22
C GLU A 70 -7.54 11.86 27.65
N ARG A 71 -6.80 10.98 28.32
CA ARG A 71 -6.19 11.28 29.63
C ARG A 71 -5.15 12.39 29.54
N ALA A 72 -4.20 12.30 28.61
CA ALA A 72 -3.16 13.30 28.43
C ALA A 72 -3.73 14.68 28.06
N VAL A 73 -4.82 14.74 27.28
CA VAL A 73 -5.54 15.98 26.99
C VAL A 73 -6.17 16.57 28.26
N LYS A 74 -6.82 15.74 29.10
CA LYS A 74 -7.41 16.19 30.38
C LYS A 74 -6.36 16.69 31.37
N GLU A 75 -5.17 16.09 31.36
CA GLU A 75 -4.06 16.45 32.26
C GLU A 75 -3.21 17.63 31.73
N GLY A 76 -3.48 18.12 30.51
CA GLY A 76 -2.72 19.22 29.91
C GLY A 76 -1.32 18.83 29.43
N ASP A 77 -0.99 17.53 29.39
CA ASP A 77 0.26 17.02 28.86
C ASP A 77 0.21 16.95 27.32
N SER A 78 0.54 18.09 26.72
CA SER A 78 0.56 18.28 25.27
C SER A 78 1.53 17.36 24.52
N GLU A 79 2.60 16.88 25.17
CA GLU A 79 3.60 16.03 24.53
C GLU A 79 3.11 14.57 24.45
N SER A 80 2.59 14.05 25.56
CA SER A 80 1.97 12.72 25.61
C SER A 80 0.70 12.66 24.77
N ALA A 81 -0.13 13.72 24.79
CA ALA A 81 -1.32 13.80 23.96
C ALA A 81 -0.95 13.71 22.47
N ARG A 82 0.11 14.40 22.02
CA ARG A 82 0.55 14.32 20.62
C ARG A 82 1.05 12.92 20.24
N LYS A 83 1.78 12.25 21.14
CA LYS A 83 2.26 10.88 20.95
C LYS A 83 1.11 9.88 20.82
N TYR A 84 0.15 9.94 21.72
CA TYR A 84 -0.99 9.02 21.75
C TYR A 84 -2.02 9.29 20.64
N ALA A 85 -2.20 10.55 20.23
CA ALA A 85 -3.04 10.90 19.07
C ALA A 85 -2.60 10.22 17.77
N MET A 86 -1.28 10.12 17.54
CA MET A 86 -0.75 9.43 16.35
C MET A 86 -1.00 7.91 16.41
N ALA A 87 -1.01 7.33 17.61
CA ALA A 87 -1.17 5.89 17.81
C ALA A 87 -2.65 5.43 17.89
N SER A 88 -3.58 6.33 18.22
CA SER A 88 -5.00 6.00 18.51
C SER A 88 -5.96 6.08 17.31
N SER A 89 -5.46 6.59 16.19
CA SER A 89 -6.35 7.22 15.23
C SER A 89 -7.26 6.23 14.47
N LYS A 90 -8.59 6.45 14.50
CA LYS A 90 -9.63 5.86 13.61
C LYS A 90 -9.48 6.27 12.12
N VAL A 91 -8.32 6.82 11.80
CA VAL A 91 -7.91 7.40 10.51
C VAL A 91 -8.04 6.38 9.38
N ASP A 92 -7.92 5.09 9.65
CA ASP A 92 -7.92 4.04 8.63
C ASP A 92 -9.23 3.98 7.80
N ALA A 93 -10.40 3.96 8.44
CA ALA A 93 -11.68 3.91 7.74
C ALA A 93 -11.95 5.21 6.97
N TYR A 94 -11.82 6.36 7.64
CA TYR A 94 -11.99 7.67 7.03
C TYR A 94 -11.03 7.89 5.84
N VAL A 95 -9.76 7.51 5.97
CA VAL A 95 -8.77 7.63 4.89
C VAL A 95 -9.16 6.78 3.70
N LYS A 96 -9.62 5.54 3.92
CA LYS A 96 -10.07 4.66 2.84
C LYS A 96 -11.32 5.20 2.16
N ASP A 97 -12.33 5.60 2.91
CA ASP A 97 -13.61 6.05 2.35
C ASP A 97 -13.46 7.37 1.59
N SER A 98 -12.76 8.36 2.18
CA SER A 98 -12.48 9.63 1.50
C SER A 98 -11.54 9.47 0.29
N ALA A 99 -10.63 8.47 0.30
CA ALA A 99 -9.83 8.14 -0.87
C ALA A 99 -10.68 7.54 -2.00
N LYS A 100 -11.60 6.61 -1.69
CA LYS A 100 -12.52 6.02 -2.67
C LYS A 100 -13.46 7.07 -3.26
N GLU A 101 -13.98 7.95 -2.41
CA GLU A 101 -14.83 9.06 -2.86
C GLU A 101 -14.08 9.98 -3.82
N LEU A 102 -12.86 10.39 -3.45
CA LEU A 102 -12.02 11.22 -4.31
C LEU A 102 -11.66 10.51 -5.62
N LEU A 103 -11.29 9.22 -5.60
CA LEU A 103 -10.99 8.47 -6.83
C LEU A 103 -12.20 8.39 -7.76
N THR A 104 -13.39 8.17 -7.19
CA THR A 104 -14.65 8.15 -7.93
C THR A 104 -14.90 9.51 -8.59
N ALA A 105 -14.74 10.62 -7.85
CA ALA A 105 -14.87 11.97 -8.38
C ALA A 105 -13.82 12.29 -9.47
N LEU A 106 -12.60 11.76 -9.33
CA LEU A 106 -11.54 11.91 -10.33
C LEU A 106 -11.74 11.00 -11.58
N GLY A 107 -12.74 10.12 -11.59
CA GLY A 107 -12.98 9.18 -12.67
C GLY A 107 -11.93 8.06 -12.77
N ILE A 108 -11.24 7.77 -11.66
CA ILE A 108 -10.19 6.75 -11.57
C ILE A 108 -10.81 5.46 -11.02
N PRO A 109 -10.67 4.32 -11.72
CA PRO A 109 -11.21 3.05 -11.26
C PRO A 109 -10.52 2.61 -9.98
N TRP A 110 -11.33 2.08 -9.06
CA TRP A 110 -10.84 1.40 -7.88
C TRP A 110 -11.63 0.11 -7.65
N ILE A 111 -10.97 -0.87 -7.04
CA ILE A 111 -11.48 -2.22 -6.83
C ILE A 111 -11.44 -2.52 -5.33
N GLN A 112 -12.49 -3.16 -4.84
CA GLN A 112 -12.55 -3.72 -3.50
C GLN A 112 -12.08 -5.17 -3.57
N ALA A 113 -10.89 -5.46 -3.04
CA ALA A 113 -10.47 -6.84 -2.87
C ALA A 113 -11.36 -7.54 -1.83
N PRO A 114 -11.62 -8.85 -1.94
CA PRO A 114 -12.31 -9.60 -0.90
C PRO A 114 -11.44 -9.72 0.36
N SER A 115 -10.11 -9.85 0.18
CA SER A 115 -9.12 -9.86 1.25
C SER A 115 -7.96 -8.90 0.96
N GLU A 116 -6.72 -9.35 0.76
CA GLU A 116 -5.57 -8.47 0.53
C GLU A 116 -5.56 -7.82 -0.86
N GLY A 117 -5.34 -6.51 -0.91
CA GLY A 117 -5.21 -5.76 -2.15
C GLY A 117 -3.98 -6.14 -2.96
N GLU A 118 -2.90 -6.58 -2.31
CA GLU A 118 -1.71 -7.11 -3.01
C GLU A 118 -1.99 -8.43 -3.73
N ALA A 119 -2.81 -9.30 -3.13
CA ALA A 119 -3.25 -10.55 -3.75
C ALA A 119 -4.16 -10.29 -4.96
N GLN A 120 -5.13 -9.39 -4.80
CA GLN A 120 -6.01 -8.98 -5.90
C GLN A 120 -5.21 -8.31 -7.03
N SER A 121 -4.22 -7.47 -6.71
CA SER A 121 -3.34 -6.85 -7.72
C SER A 121 -2.51 -7.90 -8.46
N ALA A 122 -1.96 -8.90 -7.74
CA ALA A 122 -1.24 -10.01 -8.34
C ALA A 122 -2.14 -10.81 -9.30
N PHE A 123 -3.35 -11.14 -8.89
CA PHE A 123 -4.34 -11.84 -9.72
C PHE A 123 -4.69 -11.07 -10.99
N MET A 124 -4.91 -9.76 -10.89
CA MET A 124 -5.17 -8.92 -12.07
C MET A 124 -3.99 -8.90 -13.05
N THR A 125 -2.74 -8.98 -12.57
CA THR A 125 -1.58 -9.12 -13.46
C THR A 125 -1.55 -10.46 -14.18
N GLN A 126 -1.84 -11.57 -13.47
CA GLN A 126 -1.86 -12.92 -14.05
C GLN A 126 -2.95 -13.09 -15.11
N ARG A 127 -4.08 -12.38 -14.97
CA ARG A 127 -5.15 -12.35 -15.97
C ARG A 127 -4.83 -11.47 -17.19
N GLY A 128 -3.79 -10.64 -17.10
CA GLY A 128 -3.48 -9.63 -18.12
C GLY A 128 -4.40 -8.42 -18.10
N ASP A 129 -5.24 -8.27 -17.06
CA ASP A 129 -6.16 -7.13 -16.91
C ASP A 129 -5.40 -5.83 -16.56
N VAL A 130 -4.22 -5.96 -15.93
CA VAL A 130 -3.25 -4.87 -15.72
C VAL A 130 -1.83 -5.34 -16.02
N THR A 131 -0.96 -4.43 -16.44
CA THR A 131 0.44 -4.77 -16.81
C THR A 131 1.37 -4.89 -15.59
N TYR A 132 1.11 -4.13 -14.52
CA TYR A 132 2.00 -4.05 -13.36
C TYR A 132 1.19 -3.94 -12.07
N ALA A 133 1.61 -4.65 -11.03
CA ALA A 133 1.23 -4.29 -9.67
C ALA A 133 2.20 -3.21 -9.14
N VAL A 134 1.70 -2.23 -8.39
CA VAL A 134 2.53 -1.15 -7.84
C VAL A 134 2.46 -1.18 -6.32
N SER A 135 3.55 -1.58 -5.67
CA SER A 135 3.66 -1.60 -4.20
C SER A 135 5.05 -1.14 -3.72
N GLN A 136 5.16 -0.87 -2.41
CA GLN A 136 6.43 -0.74 -1.70
C GLN A 136 6.83 -2.04 -0.98
N ASP A 137 5.96 -3.03 -0.93
CA ASP A 137 6.23 -4.32 -0.32
C ASP A 137 6.45 -5.38 -1.42
N TYR A 138 6.85 -6.58 -1.03
CA TYR A 138 7.14 -7.67 -1.95
C TYR A 138 6.06 -8.77 -1.93
N ASP A 139 5.01 -8.62 -1.12
CA ASP A 139 4.02 -9.68 -0.90
C ASP A 139 3.25 -10.01 -2.18
N SER A 140 3.01 -9.03 -3.04
CA SER A 140 2.48 -9.24 -4.39
C SER A 140 3.27 -10.26 -5.21
N LEU A 141 4.60 -10.35 -5.08
CA LEU A 141 5.40 -11.40 -5.73
C LEU A 141 5.12 -12.78 -5.12
N LEU A 142 4.89 -12.86 -3.82
CA LEU A 142 4.51 -14.10 -3.12
C LEU A 142 3.12 -14.58 -3.61
N PHE A 143 2.17 -13.65 -3.76
CA PHE A 143 0.87 -13.89 -4.37
C PHE A 143 0.93 -14.17 -5.89
N GLY A 144 2.12 -14.09 -6.50
CA GLY A 144 2.34 -14.48 -7.89
C GLY A 144 2.19 -13.37 -8.91
N CYS A 145 2.32 -12.10 -8.51
CA CYS A 145 2.33 -10.96 -9.41
C CYS A 145 3.37 -11.14 -10.51
N GLU A 146 2.99 -11.01 -11.79
CA GLU A 146 3.92 -11.23 -12.90
C GLU A 146 5.02 -10.16 -12.95
N THR A 147 4.64 -8.89 -12.76
CA THR A 147 5.57 -7.75 -12.73
C THR A 147 5.20 -6.77 -11.63
N LEU A 148 6.03 -6.72 -10.59
CA LEU A 148 5.96 -5.72 -9.53
C LEU A 148 6.79 -4.50 -9.92
N VAL A 149 6.18 -3.33 -9.79
CA VAL A 149 6.85 -2.05 -9.94
C VAL A 149 6.85 -1.30 -8.61
N ARG A 150 8.04 -0.94 -8.14
CA ARG A 150 8.24 -0.18 -6.90
C ARG A 150 8.63 1.26 -7.20
N ASN A 151 8.44 2.11 -6.20
CA ASN A 151 8.91 3.50 -6.13
C ASN A 151 8.26 4.51 -7.08
N VAL A 152 7.18 4.15 -7.78
CA VAL A 152 6.54 5.05 -8.76
C VAL A 152 5.95 6.28 -8.08
N THR A 153 5.26 6.10 -6.95
CA THR A 153 4.60 7.19 -6.20
C THR A 153 5.55 8.10 -5.42
N ILE A 154 6.84 7.75 -5.37
CA ILE A 154 7.88 8.44 -4.60
C ILE A 154 9.13 8.79 -5.43
N SER A 155 9.09 8.52 -6.74
CA SER A 155 10.20 8.77 -7.66
C SER A 155 10.54 10.25 -7.79
N GLY A 156 11.84 10.56 -7.92
CA GLY A 156 12.37 11.92 -7.99
C GLY A 156 13.39 12.25 -6.87
N LYS A 157 13.70 13.54 -6.71
CA LYS A 157 14.65 14.04 -5.69
C LYS A 157 13.93 14.25 -4.36
N ARG A 158 14.31 13.49 -3.33
CA ARG A 158 13.75 13.60 -1.98
C ARG A 158 14.79 14.13 -1.00
N ARG A 159 14.42 15.10 -0.17
CA ARG A 159 15.30 15.60 0.89
C ARG A 159 15.00 14.84 2.18
N ILE A 160 15.89 13.94 2.59
CA ILE A 160 15.79 13.16 3.83
C ILE A 160 16.94 13.59 4.73
N ARG A 161 16.63 14.11 5.93
CA ARG A 161 17.62 14.57 6.92
C ARG A 161 18.69 15.49 6.31
N GLY A 162 18.27 16.44 5.48
CA GLY A 162 19.14 17.41 4.80
C GLY A 162 19.81 16.92 3.51
N LYS A 163 19.86 15.61 3.23
CA LYS A 163 20.46 15.02 2.02
C LYS A 163 19.42 14.81 0.92
N VAL A 164 19.79 15.14 -0.31
CA VAL A 164 18.96 14.85 -1.50
C VAL A 164 19.29 13.45 -1.99
N ILE A 165 18.30 12.56 -1.97
CA ILE A 165 18.38 11.19 -2.48
C ILE A 165 17.50 11.11 -3.72
N SER A 166 18.04 10.60 -4.82
CA SER A 166 17.26 10.27 -6.01
C SER A 166 16.67 8.88 -5.85
N VAL A 167 15.35 8.78 -5.96
CA VAL A 167 14.63 7.50 -5.96
C VAL A 167 14.13 7.24 -7.38
N TYR A 168 14.46 6.08 -7.93
CA TYR A 168 14.04 5.65 -9.26
C TYR A 168 13.03 4.50 -9.13
N PRO A 169 12.08 4.38 -10.09
CA PRO A 169 11.25 3.19 -10.21
C PRO A 169 12.11 1.93 -10.33
N GLU A 170 11.65 0.86 -9.73
CA GLU A 170 12.28 -0.46 -9.79
C GLU A 170 11.27 -1.46 -10.33
N ARG A 171 11.69 -2.32 -11.26
CA ARG A 171 10.84 -3.35 -11.87
C ARG A 171 11.38 -4.73 -11.52
N LEU A 172 10.51 -5.56 -10.95
CA LEU A 172 10.77 -6.96 -10.65
C LEU A 172 9.81 -7.83 -11.45
N VAL A 173 10.35 -8.69 -12.30
CA VAL A 173 9.59 -9.71 -13.02
C VAL A 173 9.70 -11.01 -12.23
N LEU A 174 8.56 -11.62 -11.88
CA LEU A 174 8.55 -12.82 -11.04
C LEU A 174 9.29 -13.98 -11.70
N ALA A 175 9.06 -14.21 -13.00
CA ALA A 175 9.75 -15.26 -13.75
C ALA A 175 11.29 -15.11 -13.69
N ASP A 176 11.81 -13.90 -13.91
CA ASP A 176 13.25 -13.62 -13.81
C ASP A 176 13.77 -13.79 -12.38
N THR A 177 12.96 -13.41 -11.39
CA THR A 177 13.31 -13.52 -9.97
C THR A 177 13.42 -14.99 -9.57
N LEU A 178 12.42 -15.80 -9.91
CA LEU A 178 12.41 -17.24 -9.68
C LEU A 178 13.56 -17.93 -10.40
N ALA A 179 13.81 -17.60 -11.68
CA ALA A 179 14.91 -18.17 -12.45
C ALA A 179 16.29 -17.85 -11.84
N LYS A 180 16.53 -16.59 -11.45
CA LYS A 180 17.80 -16.17 -10.80
C LYS A 180 18.00 -16.82 -9.43
N LEU A 181 16.92 -17.04 -8.70
CA LEU A 181 16.95 -17.69 -7.39
C LEU A 181 16.87 -19.21 -7.47
N GLU A 182 16.68 -19.79 -8.66
CA GLU A 182 16.46 -21.22 -8.89
C GLU A 182 15.40 -21.78 -7.93
N LEU A 183 14.28 -21.06 -7.78
CA LEU A 183 13.16 -21.43 -6.93
C LEU A 183 11.86 -21.50 -7.73
N THR A 184 10.94 -22.33 -7.26
CA THR A 184 9.51 -22.23 -7.56
C THR A 184 8.85 -21.11 -6.75
N ARG A 185 7.62 -20.73 -7.12
CA ARG A 185 6.85 -19.74 -6.34
C ARG A 185 6.56 -20.22 -4.91
N GLU A 186 6.25 -21.51 -4.75
CA GLU A 186 6.03 -22.11 -3.44
C GLU A 186 7.30 -22.02 -2.57
N GLU A 187 8.46 -22.35 -3.12
CA GLU A 187 9.74 -22.21 -2.43
C GLU A 187 10.06 -20.75 -2.09
N LEU A 188 9.67 -19.79 -2.92
CA LEU A 188 9.79 -18.36 -2.62
C LEU A 188 8.92 -17.97 -1.41
N VAL A 189 7.68 -18.47 -1.34
CA VAL A 189 6.78 -18.28 -0.18
C VAL A 189 7.38 -18.90 1.08
N GLN A 190 7.85 -20.14 1.00
CA GLN A 190 8.51 -20.82 2.11
C GLN A 190 9.73 -20.04 2.61
N ALA A 191 10.54 -19.50 1.68
CA ALA A 191 11.69 -18.67 2.04
C ALA A 191 11.26 -17.38 2.75
N ALA A 192 10.18 -16.73 2.29
CA ALA A 192 9.63 -15.54 2.93
C ALA A 192 9.13 -15.84 4.36
N LEU A 193 8.39 -16.94 4.55
CA LEU A 193 7.92 -17.38 5.87
C LEU A 193 9.10 -17.69 6.81
N LEU A 194 10.19 -18.29 6.34
CA LEU A 194 11.38 -18.51 7.18
C LEU A 194 12.06 -17.20 7.60
N ILE A 195 12.05 -16.18 6.75
CA ILE A 195 12.60 -14.84 7.04
C ILE A 195 11.69 -14.07 8.01
N GLY A 196 10.37 -14.25 7.86
CA GLY A 196 9.34 -13.53 8.60
C GLY A 196 8.46 -12.71 7.66
N THR A 197 7.16 -12.76 7.92
CA THR A 197 6.13 -12.04 7.16
C THR A 197 5.17 -11.35 8.13
N ASP A 198 4.14 -10.67 7.62
CA ASP A 198 3.05 -10.19 8.47
C ASP A 198 2.25 -11.33 9.14
N TYR A 199 2.45 -12.58 8.73
CA TYR A 199 1.72 -13.76 9.21
C TYR A 199 2.53 -14.63 10.17
N ASN A 200 3.82 -14.35 10.36
CA ASN A 200 4.65 -15.10 11.30
C ASN A 200 5.92 -14.33 11.69
N SER A 201 6.49 -14.62 12.86
CA SER A 201 7.67 -13.90 13.37
C SER A 201 8.98 -14.19 12.61
N GLY A 202 8.99 -15.20 11.73
CA GLY A 202 10.20 -15.72 11.11
C GLY A 202 11.00 -16.62 12.05
N VAL A 203 11.95 -17.35 11.50
CA VAL A 203 12.82 -18.24 12.29
C VAL A 203 14.04 -17.46 12.77
N SER A 204 14.29 -17.49 14.07
CA SER A 204 15.42 -16.78 14.67
C SER A 204 16.76 -17.16 14.02
N GLY A 205 17.53 -16.15 13.61
CA GLY A 205 18.82 -16.34 12.94
C GLY A 205 18.74 -16.71 11.45
N VAL A 206 17.53 -16.81 10.87
CA VAL A 206 17.34 -17.12 9.45
C VAL A 206 17.12 -15.83 8.65
N GLY A 207 18.19 -15.37 7.99
CA GLY A 207 18.11 -14.30 6.99
C GLY A 207 17.92 -14.83 5.56
N PRO A 208 17.79 -13.96 4.54
CA PRO A 208 17.46 -14.36 3.17
C PRO A 208 18.36 -15.45 2.58
N LYS A 209 19.68 -15.33 2.75
CA LYS A 209 20.63 -16.35 2.24
C LYS A 209 20.47 -17.71 2.92
N THR A 210 20.13 -17.71 4.21
CA THR A 210 19.95 -18.94 4.98
C THR A 210 18.61 -19.59 4.63
N ALA A 211 17.55 -18.79 4.48
CA ALA A 211 16.24 -19.25 4.03
C ALA A 211 16.33 -19.98 2.68
N LEU A 212 17.02 -19.38 1.70
CA LEU A 212 17.25 -20.02 0.40
C LEU A 212 17.95 -21.39 0.51
N LYS A 213 18.96 -21.51 1.40
CA LYS A 213 19.66 -22.78 1.62
C LYS A 213 18.74 -23.83 2.26
N ILE A 214 17.93 -23.43 3.23
CA ILE A 214 16.98 -24.31 3.92
C ILE A 214 15.95 -24.86 2.94
N VAL A 215 15.33 -23.97 2.15
CA VAL A 215 14.29 -24.34 1.20
C VAL A 215 14.83 -25.26 0.11
N ARG A 216 15.98 -24.93 -0.51
CA ARG A 216 16.62 -25.78 -1.53
C ARG A 216 17.04 -27.15 -0.99
N ALA A 217 17.27 -27.28 0.32
CA ALA A 217 17.57 -28.55 0.96
C ALA A 217 16.32 -29.38 1.32
N GLY A 218 15.11 -28.84 1.11
CA GLY A 218 13.85 -29.50 1.48
C GLY A 218 13.51 -29.41 2.97
N ASN A 219 14.19 -28.54 3.73
CA ASN A 219 14.11 -28.52 5.19
C ASN A 219 13.15 -27.44 5.73
N PHE A 220 12.20 -26.97 4.92
CA PHE A 220 11.25 -25.92 5.33
C PHE A 220 10.43 -26.34 6.55
N ALA A 221 9.76 -27.50 6.49
CA ALA A 221 8.86 -27.99 7.54
C ALA A 221 9.56 -28.15 8.90
N GLU A 222 10.81 -28.59 8.90
CA GLU A 222 11.61 -28.77 10.12
C GLU A 222 11.99 -27.45 10.78
N ARG A 223 12.14 -26.39 9.98
CA ARG A 223 12.64 -25.09 10.45
C ARG A 223 11.51 -24.15 10.84
N ILE A 224 10.40 -24.16 10.09
CA ILE A 224 9.32 -23.18 10.28
C ILE A 224 8.56 -23.35 11.61
N VAL A 225 8.60 -24.55 12.21
CA VAL A 225 8.02 -24.82 13.54
C VAL A 225 8.73 -24.07 14.67
N GLU A 226 9.92 -23.52 14.43
CA GLU A 226 10.64 -22.67 15.40
C GLU A 226 10.11 -21.22 15.43
N ALA A 227 9.30 -20.83 14.44
CA ALA A 227 8.69 -19.50 14.37
C ALA A 227 7.35 -19.46 15.12
N GLU A 228 6.94 -18.27 15.53
CA GLU A 228 5.58 -18.01 16.00
C GLU A 228 4.70 -17.75 14.77
N ASN A 229 3.92 -18.75 14.36
CA ASN A 229 3.06 -18.70 13.17
C ASN A 229 1.61 -18.35 13.56
N SER A 230 0.95 -17.51 12.78
CA SER A 230 -0.46 -17.15 13.00
C SER A 230 -1.45 -18.25 12.59
N ALA A 231 -1.00 -19.21 11.78
CA ALA A 231 -1.72 -20.40 11.37
C ALA A 231 -0.72 -21.55 11.15
N GLU A 232 -1.24 -22.74 10.82
CA GLU A 232 -0.40 -23.85 10.42
C GLU A 232 0.48 -23.45 9.20
N PRO A 233 1.78 -23.79 9.18
CA PRO A 233 2.68 -23.34 8.11
C PRO A 233 2.19 -23.69 6.70
N GLU A 234 1.56 -24.86 6.53
CA GLU A 234 0.98 -25.28 5.25
C GLU A 234 -0.21 -24.37 4.87
N GLU A 235 -1.06 -23.99 5.81
CA GLU A 235 -2.17 -23.06 5.57
C GLU A 235 -1.65 -21.69 5.12
N LEU A 236 -0.56 -21.21 5.70
CA LEU A 236 0.09 -19.96 5.28
C LEU A 236 0.66 -20.06 3.86
N VAL A 237 1.30 -21.18 3.52
CA VAL A 237 1.79 -21.41 2.14
C VAL A 237 0.61 -21.42 1.16
N GLN A 238 -0.44 -22.20 1.46
CA GLN A 238 -1.63 -22.30 0.63
C GLN A 238 -2.33 -20.94 0.47
N TYR A 239 -2.36 -20.12 1.52
CA TYR A 239 -2.91 -18.78 1.46
C TYR A 239 -2.20 -17.87 0.43
N PHE A 240 -0.88 -17.90 0.35
CA PHE A 240 -0.14 -17.15 -0.68
C PHE A 240 -0.31 -17.76 -2.08
N LEU A 241 -0.41 -19.08 -2.18
CA LEU A 241 -0.55 -19.77 -3.46
C LEU A 241 -1.95 -19.63 -4.06
N HIS A 242 -2.98 -19.62 -3.21
CA HIS A 242 -4.39 -19.60 -3.56
C HIS A 242 -5.16 -18.57 -2.71
N PRO A 243 -4.84 -17.27 -2.83
CA PRO A 243 -5.48 -16.23 -2.04
C PRO A 243 -6.94 -16.03 -2.46
N GLU A 244 -7.75 -15.49 -1.56
CA GLU A 244 -9.10 -15.04 -1.88
C GLU A 244 -9.03 -13.79 -2.78
N VAL A 245 -9.57 -13.91 -3.99
CA VAL A 245 -9.60 -12.87 -5.02
C VAL A 245 -10.95 -12.87 -5.73
N THR A 246 -11.32 -11.76 -6.34
CA THR A 246 -12.58 -11.60 -7.07
C THR A 246 -12.35 -11.35 -8.56
N GLU A 247 -13.25 -11.86 -9.39
CA GLU A 247 -13.39 -11.50 -10.81
C GLU A 247 -14.47 -10.43 -11.04
N ASP A 248 -15.24 -10.09 -10.00
CA ASP A 248 -16.32 -9.11 -10.04
C ASP A 248 -15.74 -7.69 -9.93
N TYR A 249 -15.16 -7.21 -11.02
CA TYR A 249 -14.69 -5.84 -11.17
C TYR A 249 -14.69 -5.38 -12.63
N GLU A 250 -14.73 -4.06 -12.84
CA GLU A 250 -14.65 -3.45 -14.17
C GLU A 250 -13.67 -2.28 -14.13
N ILE A 251 -12.74 -2.23 -15.11
CA ILE A 251 -11.74 -1.16 -15.22
C ILE A 251 -12.25 -0.14 -16.24
N VAL A 252 -13.08 0.81 -15.78
CA VAL A 252 -13.59 1.90 -16.61
C VAL A 252 -13.05 3.23 -16.12
N SER A 253 -12.25 3.90 -16.95
CA SER A 253 -11.84 5.29 -16.69
C SER A 253 -12.90 6.26 -17.22
N ARG A 254 -13.23 7.25 -16.41
CA ARG A 254 -14.21 8.30 -16.72
C ARG A 254 -13.53 9.67 -16.64
N SER A 255 -14.16 10.68 -17.23
CA SER A 255 -13.73 12.07 -17.04
C SER A 255 -13.95 12.50 -15.58
N PRO A 256 -13.06 13.30 -14.98
CA PRO A 256 -13.25 13.84 -13.64
C PRO A 256 -14.53 14.69 -13.53
N ASP A 257 -15.29 14.49 -12.46
CA ASP A 257 -16.35 15.39 -11.99
C ASP A 257 -15.70 16.55 -11.22
N ARG A 258 -15.49 17.67 -11.92
CA ARG A 258 -14.78 18.82 -11.36
C ARG A 258 -15.50 19.42 -10.16
N ASP A 259 -16.83 19.52 -10.21
CA ASP A 259 -17.62 20.13 -9.13
C ASP A 259 -17.50 19.26 -7.87
N LYS A 260 -17.61 17.93 -8.02
CA LYS A 260 -17.44 17.01 -6.90
C LYS A 260 -16.02 17.02 -6.33
N VAL A 261 -15.00 17.13 -7.17
CA VAL A 261 -13.60 17.24 -6.69
C VAL A 261 -13.38 18.55 -5.91
N MET A 262 -13.97 19.65 -6.37
CA MET A 262 -13.88 20.94 -5.68
C MET A 262 -14.61 20.93 -4.34
N GLU A 263 -15.81 20.34 -4.28
CA GLU A 263 -16.55 20.13 -3.02
C GLU A 263 -15.67 19.36 -2.01
N ILE A 264 -15.19 18.17 -2.38
CA ILE A 264 -14.38 17.33 -1.51
C ILE A 264 -13.11 18.08 -1.08
N LEU A 265 -12.29 18.57 -2.01
CA LEU A 265 -10.97 19.08 -1.64
C LEU A 265 -11.01 20.50 -1.07
N CYS A 266 -11.75 21.41 -1.68
CA CYS A 266 -11.74 22.81 -1.28
C CYS A 266 -12.73 23.10 -0.15
N GLU A 267 -13.98 22.69 -0.29
CA GLU A 267 -15.04 23.06 0.65
C GLU A 267 -14.97 22.23 1.92
N GLU A 268 -14.75 20.92 1.80
CA GLU A 268 -14.69 20.05 2.97
C GLU A 268 -13.32 20.03 3.64
N HIS A 269 -12.23 20.05 2.87
CA HIS A 269 -10.87 19.76 3.37
C HIS A 269 -9.90 20.96 3.26
N GLY A 270 -10.37 22.14 2.86
CA GLY A 270 -9.63 23.40 2.94
C GLY A 270 -8.48 23.55 1.94
N PHE A 271 -8.48 22.80 0.83
CA PHE A 271 -7.49 22.98 -0.23
C PHE A 271 -7.77 24.28 -1.01
N THR A 272 -6.72 24.97 -1.46
CA THR A 272 -6.90 26.13 -2.33
C THR A 272 -7.34 25.70 -3.73
N ARG A 273 -8.24 26.46 -4.35
CA ARG A 273 -8.78 26.14 -5.68
C ARG A 273 -7.68 26.04 -6.73
N GLU A 274 -6.73 26.97 -6.70
CA GLU A 274 -5.59 27.01 -7.63
C GLU A 274 -4.76 25.72 -7.59
N ARG A 275 -4.64 25.12 -6.39
CA ARG A 275 -3.90 23.88 -6.20
C ARG A 275 -4.66 22.68 -6.75
N VAL A 276 -5.98 22.64 -6.56
CA VAL A 276 -6.84 21.58 -7.08
C VAL A 276 -6.92 21.64 -8.61
N ASP A 277 -7.09 22.83 -9.18
CA ASP A 277 -7.10 23.08 -10.62
C ASP A 277 -5.81 22.59 -11.29
N ALA A 278 -4.64 22.91 -10.72
CA ALA A 278 -3.36 22.43 -11.23
C ALA A 278 -3.25 20.89 -11.24
N GLY A 279 -3.93 20.20 -10.32
CA GLY A 279 -4.03 18.74 -10.33
C GLY A 279 -4.97 18.22 -11.43
N LEU A 280 -6.14 18.84 -11.58
CA LEU A 280 -7.15 18.49 -12.58
C LEU A 280 -6.70 18.76 -14.01
N GLU A 281 -5.96 19.84 -14.26
CA GLU A 281 -5.38 20.14 -15.57
C GLU A 281 -4.42 19.04 -16.03
N ARG A 282 -3.63 18.49 -15.11
CA ARG A 282 -2.68 17.41 -15.40
C ARG A 282 -3.37 16.07 -15.63
N LEU A 283 -4.52 15.83 -15.01
CA LEU A 283 -5.38 14.68 -15.31
C LEU A 283 -6.06 14.80 -16.68
N GLY A 284 -6.40 16.03 -17.11
CA GLY A 284 -7.02 16.32 -18.40
C GLY A 284 -6.05 16.55 -19.56
N ALA A 285 -4.73 16.54 -19.30
CA ALA A 285 -3.71 16.74 -20.34
C ALA A 285 -3.78 15.62 -21.39
N LYS A 286 -3.73 15.98 -22.68
CA LYS A 286 -3.82 15.02 -23.80
C LYS A 286 -2.76 13.92 -23.65
N LYS A 287 -3.21 12.67 -23.81
CA LYS A 287 -2.35 11.48 -23.77
C LYS A 287 -1.22 11.61 -24.80
N GLY A 288 -0.01 11.89 -24.32
CA GLY A 288 1.20 11.71 -25.12
C GLY A 288 1.47 10.22 -25.33
N GLN A 289 2.48 9.85 -26.12
CA GLN A 289 2.84 8.45 -26.32
C GLN A 289 4.02 8.11 -25.41
N ALA A 290 3.79 7.97 -24.11
CA ALA A 290 4.80 7.49 -23.16
C ALA A 290 4.18 6.39 -22.30
N THR A 291 4.73 5.20 -22.31
CA THR A 291 4.32 4.08 -21.44
C THR A 291 5.22 4.02 -20.19
N LEU A 292 4.84 3.19 -19.21
CA LEU A 292 5.68 2.92 -18.02
C LEU A 292 7.09 2.44 -18.37
N ASP A 293 7.26 1.78 -19.52
CA ASP A 293 8.57 1.36 -20.02
C ASP A 293 9.54 2.52 -20.27
N ALA A 294 9.04 3.75 -20.48
CA ALA A 294 9.90 4.93 -20.62
C ALA A 294 10.63 5.33 -19.31
N TRP A 295 10.31 4.69 -18.19
CA TRP A 295 10.96 4.94 -16.89
C TRP A 295 12.07 3.96 -16.52
N PHE A 296 12.19 2.85 -17.25
CA PHE A 296 13.12 1.76 -16.95
C PHE A 296 14.28 1.71 -17.96
#